data_AF-A0A496ZAB2-F1
#
_entry.id   AF-A0A496ZAB2-F1
#
_cell.length_a   1.000
_cell.length_b   1.000
_cell.length_c   1.000
_cell.angle_alpha   90.00
_cell.angle_beta   90.00
_cell.angle_gamma   90.00
#
_symmetry.space_group_name_H-M   'P 1'
#
loop_
_entity.id
_entity.type
_entity.pdbx_description
1 polymer ?
#
loop_
_entity_poly.entity_id
_entity_poly.type
_entity_poly.pdbx_seq_one_letter_code
_entity_poly.pdbx_strand_id
1 'polypeptide(L)'
;MEAKIKVDTGICGFKTIITASSEDNMNVELKVVSPCETIKELASCYKEKTPINAYQELSPQNESVIMGISRSVLIKKGCCEACVVPAAVCKAIHVAAGLALPKDVILEIEHQ
;
A
#
# COMPACT_ATOMS: atom_id res chain seq x y z
N MET A 1 7.63 0.43 -19.31
CA MET A 1 6.86 1.49 -18.61
C MET A 1 7.21 1.42 -17.14
N GLU A 2 7.57 2.54 -16.51
CA GLU A 2 8.01 2.56 -15.12
C GLU A 2 7.20 3.59 -14.31
N ALA A 3 6.75 3.19 -13.12
CA ALA A 3 6.14 4.07 -12.14
C ALA A 3 6.99 4.07 -10.87
N LYS A 4 7.21 5.26 -10.32
CA LYS A 4 7.95 5.47 -9.09
C LYS A 4 7.08 6.22 -8.10
N ILE A 5 6.98 5.68 -6.88
CA ILE A 5 6.19 6.26 -5.80
C ILE A 5 7.11 6.50 -4.60
N LYS A 6 7.15 7.74 -4.12
CA LYS A 6 7.78 8.09 -2.84
C LYS A 6 6.70 8.20 -1.79
N VAL A 7 6.88 7.51 -0.67
CA VAL A 7 5.92 7.48 0.44
C VAL A 7 6.58 8.09 1.67
N ASP A 8 6.01 9.20 2.16
CA ASP A 8 6.23 9.66 3.53
C ASP A 8 5.14 9.04 4.41
N THR A 9 5.54 8.13 5.30
CA THR A 9 4.62 7.33 6.12
C THR A 9 4.10 8.08 7.36
N GLY A 10 4.48 9.35 7.52
CA GLY A 10 4.02 10.24 8.58
C GLY A 10 4.82 10.06 9.86
N ILE A 11 4.12 9.76 10.97
CA ILE A 11 4.71 9.87 12.32
C ILE A 11 5.91 8.95 12.58
N CYS A 12 5.93 7.74 12.02
CA CYS A 12 7.09 6.84 12.18
C CYS A 12 8.34 7.30 11.41
N GLY A 13 8.20 8.27 10.50
CA GLY A 13 9.34 8.93 9.83
C GLY A 13 10.05 8.08 8.78
N PHE A 14 9.58 6.87 8.50
CA PHE A 14 10.19 6.00 7.49
C PHE A 14 9.77 6.42 6.08
N LYS A 15 10.75 6.83 5.27
CA LYS A 15 10.51 7.16 3.86
C LYS A 15 10.73 5.92 3.00
N THR A 16 9.75 5.58 2.19
CA THR A 16 9.79 4.39 1.34
C THR A 16 9.74 4.80 -0.13
N ILE A 17 10.54 4.15 -0.97
CA ILE A 17 10.52 4.31 -2.42
C ILE A 17 10.06 2.99 -3.03
N ILE A 18 9.04 3.06 -3.88
CA ILE A 18 8.48 1.93 -4.62
C ILE A 18 8.71 2.20 -6.10
N THR A 19 9.27 1.24 -6.81
CA THR A 19 9.37 1.24 -8.27
C THR A 19 8.63 0.03 -8.80
N ALA A 20 7.75 0.25 -9.77
CA ALA A 20 7.05 -0.78 -10.50
C ALA A 20 7.34 -0.61 -11.99
N SER A 21 7.82 -1.65 -12.65
CA SER A 21 8.14 -1.62 -14.08
C SER A 21 7.50 -2.79 -14.81
N SER A 22 7.02 -2.54 -16.02
CA SER A 22 6.47 -3.57 -16.90
C SER A 22 6.95 -3.36 -18.33
N GLU A 23 7.40 -4.45 -18.97
CA GLU A 23 7.87 -4.44 -20.36
C GLU A 23 6.73 -4.74 -21.34
N ASP A 24 5.74 -5.53 -20.92
CA ASP A 24 4.64 -6.03 -21.75
C ASP A 24 3.25 -5.52 -21.31
N ASN A 25 3.21 -4.57 -20.37
CA ASN A 25 2.00 -4.08 -19.69
C ASN A 25 1.19 -5.17 -18.97
N MET A 26 1.78 -6.34 -18.72
CA MET A 26 1.13 -7.49 -18.08
C MET A 26 1.90 -7.99 -16.87
N ASN A 27 3.22 -8.17 -17.00
CA ASN A 27 4.12 -8.61 -15.94
C ASN A 27 4.79 -7.40 -15.31
N VAL A 28 4.56 -7.20 -14.01
CA VAL A 28 5.10 -6.08 -13.24
C VAL A 28 6.19 -6.59 -12.30
N GLU A 29 7.40 -6.08 -12.49
CA GLU A 29 8.47 -6.21 -11.52
C GLU A 29 8.33 -5.12 -10.45
N LEU A 30 8.51 -5.50 -9.19
CA LEU A 30 8.33 -4.61 -8.05
C LEU A 30 9.63 -4.50 -7.24
N LYS A 31 10.02 -3.27 -6.92
CA LYS A 31 11.12 -2.97 -6.01
C LYS A 31 10.65 -2.01 -4.93
N VAL A 32 10.80 -2.40 -3.67
CA VAL A 32 10.46 -1.58 -2.50
C VAL A 32 11.71 -1.36 -1.66
N VAL A 33 12.06 -0.10 -1.42
CA VAL A 33 13.21 0.30 -0.59
C VAL A 33 12.70 1.12 0.59
N SER A 34 12.90 0.62 1.81
CA SER A 34 12.47 1.28 3.04
C SER A 34 13.51 1.10 4.16
N PRO A 35 13.69 2.10 5.04
CA PRO A 35 14.44 1.94 6.29
C PRO A 35 13.66 1.20 7.39
N CYS A 36 12.36 0.94 7.24
CA CYS A 36 11.56 0.20 8.21
C CYS A 36 11.79 -1.32 8.06
N GLU A 37 12.24 -2.01 9.11
CA GLU A 37 12.51 -3.45 9.08
C GLU A 37 11.29 -4.29 8.68
N THR A 38 10.10 -3.97 9.22
CA THR A 38 8.85 -4.63 8.84
C THR A 38 8.54 -4.48 7.35
N ILE A 39 8.83 -3.31 6.77
CA ILE A 39 8.62 -3.07 5.34
C ILE A 39 9.70 -3.76 4.49
N LYS A 40 10.92 -3.94 5.00
CA LYS A 40 11.96 -4.73 4.32
C LYS A 40 11.61 -6.22 4.27
N GLU A 41 11.09 -6.76 5.38
CA GLU A 41 10.56 -8.13 5.42
C GLU A 41 9.43 -8.30 4.40
N LEU A 42 8.47 -7.37 4.41
CA LEU A 42 7.37 -7.34 3.46
C LEU A 42 7.84 -7.23 2.00
N ALA A 43 8.82 -6.36 1.72
CA ALA A 43 9.44 -6.23 0.41
C ALA A 43 10.12 -7.53 -0.07
N SER A 44 10.69 -8.30 0.86
CA SER A 44 11.30 -9.59 0.57
C SER A 44 10.23 -10.62 0.19
N CYS A 45 9.11 -10.65 0.92
CA CYS A 45 7.96 -11.47 0.57
C CYS A 45 7.39 -11.11 -0.82
N TYR A 46 7.32 -9.82 -1.17
CA TYR A 46 6.89 -9.41 -2.52
C TYR A 46 7.79 -9.96 -3.61
N LYS A 47 9.11 -9.88 -3.42
CA LYS A 47 10.09 -10.38 -4.39
C LYS A 47 9.98 -11.89 -4.65
N GLU A 48 9.59 -12.67 -3.64
CA GLU A 48 9.35 -14.11 -3.78
C GLU A 48 8.02 -14.44 -4.48
N LYS A 49 7.09 -13.48 -4.50
CA LYS A 49 5.73 -13.64 -5.01
C LYS A 49 5.52 -13.00 -6.39
N THR A 50 6.51 -12.28 -6.92
CA THR A 50 6.47 -11.73 -8.28
C THR A 50 6.66 -12.81 -9.35
N PRO A 51 5.90 -12.78 -10.46
CA PRO A 51 4.82 -11.83 -10.76
C PRO A 51 3.57 -12.08 -9.89
N ILE A 52 3.11 -11.03 -9.20
CA ILE A 52 2.01 -11.15 -8.23
C ILE A 52 0.68 -11.14 -8.97
N ASN A 53 -0.17 -12.14 -8.70
CA ASN A 53 -1.58 -12.12 -9.08
C ASN A 53 -2.34 -11.19 -8.13
N ALA A 54 -2.85 -10.06 -8.63
CA ALA A 54 -3.54 -9.03 -7.84
C ALA A 54 -4.70 -9.59 -6.98
N TYR A 55 -5.33 -10.69 -7.38
CA TYR A 55 -6.44 -11.31 -6.65
C TYR A 55 -6.01 -12.14 -5.42
N GLN A 56 -4.71 -12.33 -5.17
CA GLN A 56 -4.20 -13.07 -4.00
C GLN A 56 -3.97 -12.20 -2.75
N GLU A 57 -4.20 -10.89 -2.82
CA GLU A 57 -4.21 -9.97 -1.66
C GLU A 57 -5.40 -10.20 -0.68
N LEU A 58 -6.12 -11.33 -0.83
CA LEU A 58 -7.47 -11.56 -0.29
C LEU A 58 -7.59 -12.69 0.79
N SER A 59 -6.57 -13.01 1.60
CA SER A 59 -6.72 -14.11 2.60
C SER A 59 -5.89 -13.98 3.91
N PRO A 60 -6.33 -14.55 5.07
CA PRO A 60 -6.94 -13.79 6.17
C PRO A 60 -6.59 -14.30 7.60
N GLN A 61 -6.39 -13.40 8.58
CA GLN A 61 -6.68 -13.78 9.99
C GLN A 61 -7.44 -12.73 10.79
N ASN A 62 -7.35 -11.43 10.44
CA ASN A 62 -8.34 -10.41 10.81
C ASN A 62 -8.17 -9.22 9.86
N GLU A 63 -9.09 -9.05 8.92
CA GLU A 63 -9.14 -7.84 8.09
C GLU A 63 -9.61 -6.67 8.96
N SER A 64 -9.02 -5.48 8.81
CA SER A 64 -9.56 -4.32 9.52
C SER A 64 -11.01 -4.11 9.06
N VAL A 65 -11.92 -3.84 10.01
CA VAL A 65 -13.35 -3.65 9.72
C VAL A 65 -13.56 -2.64 8.60
N ILE A 66 -12.78 -1.55 8.60
CA ILE A 66 -12.85 -0.50 7.57
C ILE A 66 -12.38 -1.01 6.21
N MET A 67 -11.25 -1.72 6.13
CA MET A 67 -10.75 -2.27 4.85
C MET A 67 -11.69 -3.33 4.27
N GLY A 68 -12.27 -4.19 5.11
CA GLY A 68 -13.23 -5.21 4.68
C GLY A 68 -14.53 -4.62 4.14
N ILE A 69 -15.10 -3.62 4.84
CA ILE A 69 -16.25 -2.85 4.32
C ILE A 69 -15.88 -2.18 2.99
N SER A 70 -14.71 -1.53 2.94
CA SER A 70 -14.25 -0.81 1.75
C SER A 70 -14.12 -1.73 0.55
N ARG A 71 -13.49 -2.89 0.69
CA ARG A 71 -13.39 -3.90 -0.38
C ARG A 71 -14.76 -4.33 -0.89
N SER A 72 -15.70 -4.59 0.02
CA SER A 72 -17.06 -5.01 -0.35
C SER A 72 -17.81 -3.96 -1.18
N VAL A 73 -17.47 -2.68 -1.05
CA VAL A 73 -18.08 -1.58 -1.80
C VAL A 73 -17.27 -1.27 -3.07
N LEU A 74 -15.96 -1.06 -2.94
CA LEU A 74 -15.06 -0.67 -4.02
C LEU A 74 -15.07 -1.72 -5.13
N ILE A 75 -14.86 -3.00 -4.80
CA ILE A 75 -14.82 -4.07 -5.81
C ILE A 75 -16.19 -4.25 -6.47
N LYS A 76 -17.28 -4.27 -5.69
CA LYS A 76 -18.66 -4.41 -6.24
C LYS A 76 -19.04 -3.26 -7.17
N LYS A 77 -18.45 -2.08 -6.98
CA LYS A 77 -18.71 -0.89 -7.78
C LYS A 77 -17.66 -0.66 -8.88
N GLY A 78 -16.73 -1.60 -9.07
CA GLY A 78 -15.69 -1.52 -10.11
C GLY A 78 -14.58 -0.49 -9.83
N CYS A 79 -14.36 -0.14 -8.57
CA CYS A 79 -13.29 0.76 -8.14
C CYS A 79 -12.03 -0.03 -7.74
N CYS A 80 -10.86 0.63 -7.72
CA CYS A 80 -9.60 0.00 -7.39
C CYS A 80 -9.48 -0.35 -5.90
N GLU A 81 -8.91 -1.51 -5.59
CA GLU A 81 -8.65 -1.92 -4.20
C GLU A 81 -7.51 -1.13 -3.55
N ALA A 82 -6.61 -0.56 -4.37
CA ALA A 82 -5.47 0.24 -3.93
C ALA A 82 -5.83 1.69 -3.53
N CYS A 83 -7.13 2.01 -3.42
CA CYS A 83 -7.56 3.33 -2.97
C CYS A 83 -6.97 3.65 -1.59
N VAL A 84 -6.38 4.84 -1.43
CA VAL A 84 -5.76 5.26 -0.16
C VAL A 84 -6.79 5.69 0.90
N VAL A 85 -8.04 5.93 0.49
CA VAL A 85 -9.10 6.48 1.36
C VAL A 85 -9.40 5.56 2.56
N PRO A 86 -9.57 4.24 2.40
CA PRO A 86 -9.76 3.34 3.54
C PRO A 86 -8.62 3.38 4.56
N ALA A 87 -7.36 3.44 4.09
CA ALA A 87 -6.20 3.59 4.98
C ALA A 87 -6.20 4.95 5.71
N ALA A 88 -6.62 6.03 5.03
CA ALA A 88 -6.77 7.34 5.64
C ALA A 88 -7.86 7.34 6.74
N VAL A 89 -8.98 6.65 6.54
CA VAL A 89 -10.03 6.48 7.55
C VAL A 89 -9.49 5.77 8.80
N CYS A 90 -8.73 4.68 8.63
CA CYS A 90 -8.08 4.00 9.76
C CYS A 90 -7.15 4.95 10.54
N LYS A 91 -6.34 5.76 9.83
CA LYS A 91 -5.46 6.75 10.47
C LYS A 91 -6.25 7.84 11.20
N ALA A 92 -7.35 8.31 10.63
CA ALA A 92 -8.22 9.28 11.30
C ALA A 92 -8.77 8.72 12.62
N ILE A 93 -9.22 7.47 12.63
CA ILE A 93 -9.68 6.78 13.85
C ILE A 93 -8.54 6.68 14.88
N HIS A 94 -7.33 6.28 14.47
CA HIS A 94 -6.19 6.17 15.38
C HIS A 94 -5.79 7.51 16.00
N VAL A 95 -5.79 8.60 15.22
CA VAL A 95 -5.50 9.94 15.73
C VAL A 95 -6.58 10.41 16.70
N ALA A 96 -7.85 10.24 16.33
CA ALA A 96 -8.98 10.60 17.19
C ALA A 96 -9.02 9.81 18.51
N ALA A 97 -8.59 8.55 18.49
CA ALA A 97 -8.49 7.68 19.67
C ALA A 97 -7.19 7.89 20.49
N GLY A 98 -6.31 8.82 20.10
CA GLY A 98 -5.02 9.05 20.77
C GLY A 98 -4.00 7.92 20.59
N LEU A 99 -4.23 6.99 19.66
CA LEU A 99 -3.34 5.87 19.35
C LEU A 99 -2.20 6.25 18.40
N ALA A 100 -2.33 7.38 17.71
CA ALA A 100 -1.31 7.92 16.82
C ALA A 100 -1.24 9.44 16.93
N LEU A 101 -0.05 10.02 16.77
CA LEU A 101 0.11 11.47 16.70
C LEU A 101 -0.26 11.98 15.30
N PRO A 102 -0.85 13.18 15.19
CA PRO A 102 -1.19 13.77 13.91
C PRO A 102 0.09 14.14 13.15
N LYS A 103 0.30 13.49 11.99
CA LYS A 103 1.31 13.87 11.00
C LYS A 103 0.89 13.39 9.62
N ASP A 104 1.13 14.23 8.62
CA ASP A 104 0.75 13.98 7.25
C ASP A 104 1.41 12.73 6.68
N VAL A 105 0.67 12.03 5.82
CA VAL A 105 1.15 10.91 5.01
C VAL A 105 1.05 11.33 3.56
N ILE A 106 2.14 11.20 2.80
CA ILE A 106 2.23 11.74 1.44
C ILE A 106 2.65 10.62 0.49
N LEU A 107 1.94 10.50 -0.63
CA LEU A 107 2.31 9.65 -1.77
C LEU A 107 2.61 10.57 -2.96
N GLU A 108 3.88 10.63 -3.36
CA GLU A 108 4.31 11.35 -4.56
C GLU A 108 4.49 10.34 -5.69
N ILE A 109 3.75 10.52 -6.79
CA ILE A 109 3.73 9.58 -7.91
C ILE A 109 4.42 10.21 -9.12
N GLU A 110 5.41 9.51 -9.65
CA GLU A 110 6.16 9.85 -10.86
C GLU A 110 5.99 8.73 -11.88
N HIS A 111 5.80 9.08 -13.15
CA HIS A 111 5.71 8.13 -14.26
C HIS A 111 6.86 8.38 -15.26
N GLN A 112 7.48 7.31 -15.75
CA GLN A 112 8.59 7.32 -16.71
C GLN A 112 8.37 6.36 -17.88
#